data_AF-A0A9W8XJ91-F1
#
_entry.id   AF-A0A9W8XJ91-F1
#
_cell.length_a   1.000
_cell.length_b   1.000
_cell.length_c   1.000
_cell.angle_alpha   90.00
_cell.angle_beta   90.00
_cell.angle_gamma   90.00
#
_symmetry.space_group_name_H-M   'P 1'
#
loop_
_entity.id
_entity.type
_entity.pdbx_description
1 polymer ?
#
loop_
_entity_poly.entity_id
_entity_poly.type
_entity_poly.pdbx_seq_one_letter_code
_entity_poly.pdbx_strand_id
1 'polypeptide(L)'
;MKFLATLIPAFLASTAIAVPSRQERSAARFNRREALRNSNPLQASDLEELRLANANESHVSYSSNWAGAVLIGTGYKSVTGTITVPTPKKPSSGSSSTQYAASAWVGIDGDTCSTAILQTGVDFYIKGSTVSFDAWYEWYPDYAYDFTGITVSAGDQIKMTVTATSTSAGSAVIQNLTTGKTVTKTFSGETNK
;
A
#
# COMPACT_ATOMS: atom_id res chain seq x y z
N MET A 1 -40.79 -69.64 1.76
CA MET A 1 -40.74 -68.17 1.54
C MET A 1 -39.69 -67.59 2.48
N LYS A 2 -38.77 -66.77 1.96
CA LYS A 2 -37.54 -66.27 2.60
C LYS A 2 -37.76 -64.87 3.18
N PHE A 3 -37.17 -64.54 4.33
CA PHE A 3 -36.87 -63.16 4.77
C PHE A 3 -35.56 -63.20 5.59
N LEU A 4 -34.40 -62.85 5.02
CA LEU A 4 -33.77 -61.51 4.88
C LEU A 4 -33.17 -60.98 6.19
N ALA A 5 -31.87 -61.22 6.37
CA ALA A 5 -31.01 -60.60 7.38
C ALA A 5 -30.44 -59.28 6.83
N THR A 6 -30.58 -58.19 7.58
CA THR A 6 -30.05 -56.87 7.24
C THR A 6 -28.65 -56.68 7.84
N LEU A 7 -27.63 -56.57 6.98
CA LEU A 7 -26.30 -56.08 7.35
C LEU A 7 -26.28 -54.54 7.28
N ILE A 8 -25.81 -53.88 8.34
CA ILE A 8 -25.50 -52.45 8.35
C ILE A 8 -23.99 -52.29 8.14
N PRO A 9 -23.51 -51.61 7.09
CA PRO A 9 -22.09 -51.28 6.96
C PRO A 9 -21.78 -49.98 7.73
N ALA A 10 -20.76 -50.04 8.59
CA ALA A 10 -20.20 -48.86 9.24
C ALA A 10 -19.27 -48.12 8.26
N PHE A 11 -19.61 -46.87 7.93
CA PHE A 11 -18.75 -45.99 7.14
C PHE A 11 -17.65 -45.37 8.03
N LEU A 12 -16.39 -45.65 7.72
CA LEU A 12 -15.22 -44.95 8.27
C LEU A 12 -15.01 -43.65 7.48
N ALA A 13 -15.24 -42.50 8.11
CA ALA A 13 -14.91 -41.19 7.53
C ALA A 13 -13.41 -40.89 7.73
N SER A 14 -12.62 -40.94 6.66
CA SER A 14 -11.26 -40.38 6.66
C SER A 14 -11.32 -38.88 6.40
N THR A 15 -10.85 -38.07 7.35
CA THR A 15 -10.58 -36.65 7.14
C THR A 15 -9.24 -36.51 6.40
N ALA A 16 -9.29 -36.15 5.13
CA ALA A 16 -8.09 -35.77 4.39
C ALA A 16 -7.68 -34.36 4.80
N ILE A 17 -6.55 -34.22 5.49
CA ILE A 17 -5.91 -32.92 5.71
C ILE A 17 -5.26 -32.52 4.37
N ALA A 18 -5.89 -31.60 3.64
CA ALA A 18 -5.34 -31.09 2.40
C ALA A 18 -4.10 -30.23 2.70
N VAL A 19 -2.93 -30.72 2.26
CA VAL A 19 -1.69 -29.96 2.33
C VAL A 19 -1.68 -28.96 1.17
N PRO A 20 -1.52 -27.64 1.41
CA PRO A 20 -1.59 -26.65 0.35
C PRO A 20 -0.55 -26.92 -0.74
N SER A 21 -0.94 -26.69 -1.99
CA SER A 21 -0.12 -26.89 -3.18
C SER A 21 1.13 -26.00 -3.17
N ARG A 22 2.12 -26.32 -4.01
CA ARG A 22 3.32 -25.46 -4.16
C ARG A 22 2.95 -24.06 -4.67
N GLN A 23 1.91 -23.94 -5.49
CA GLN A 23 1.43 -22.65 -6.00
C GLN A 23 0.81 -21.82 -4.88
N GLU A 24 -0.03 -22.40 -4.03
CA GLU A 24 -0.63 -21.71 -2.87
C GLU A 24 0.44 -21.34 -1.84
N ARG A 25 1.42 -22.21 -1.58
CA ARG A 25 2.54 -21.87 -0.70
C ARG A 25 3.45 -20.78 -1.28
N SER A 26 3.62 -20.74 -2.60
CA SER A 26 4.35 -19.67 -3.28
C SER A 26 3.57 -18.36 -3.20
N ALA A 27 2.28 -18.37 -3.52
CA ALA A 27 1.40 -17.20 -3.40
C ALA A 27 1.36 -16.69 -1.95
N ALA A 28 1.16 -17.56 -0.96
CA ALA A 28 1.17 -17.16 0.45
C ALA A 28 2.52 -16.60 0.92
N ARG A 29 3.65 -17.06 0.36
CA ARG A 29 4.98 -16.51 0.64
C ARG A 29 5.23 -15.17 -0.07
N PHE A 30 4.68 -14.98 -1.26
CA PHE A 30 4.69 -13.70 -1.97
C PHE A 30 3.82 -12.69 -1.22
N ASN A 31 2.57 -13.04 -0.90
CA ASN A 31 1.65 -12.20 -0.13
C ASN A 31 2.22 -11.84 1.25
N ARG A 32 2.96 -12.75 1.90
CA ARG A 32 3.62 -12.46 3.20
C ARG A 32 4.82 -11.51 3.07
N ARG A 33 5.49 -11.49 1.92
CA ARG A 33 6.59 -10.53 1.64
C ARG A 33 6.05 -9.18 1.17
N GLU A 34 4.92 -9.15 0.49
CA GLU A 34 4.19 -7.92 0.21
C GLU A 34 3.63 -7.28 1.49
N ALA A 35 3.17 -8.10 2.44
CA ALA A 35 2.68 -7.64 3.75
C ALA A 35 3.73 -7.03 4.69
N LEU A 36 5.02 -6.94 4.30
CA LEU A 36 6.08 -6.30 5.07
C LEU A 36 6.82 -5.31 4.16
N ARG A 37 6.17 -4.18 3.90
CA ARG A 37 6.72 -3.07 3.12
C ARG A 37 7.42 -2.09 4.05
N ASN A 38 8.69 -1.81 3.78
CA ASN A 38 9.39 -0.65 4.35
C ASN A 38 9.38 0.50 3.35
N SER A 39 8.75 1.62 3.70
CA SER A 39 9.00 2.87 3.00
C SER A 39 10.31 3.50 3.48
N ASN A 40 10.81 4.47 2.71
CA ASN A 40 11.92 5.32 3.13
C ASN A 40 11.49 6.78 2.98
N PRO A 41 11.97 7.69 3.85
CA PRO A 41 11.93 9.13 3.60
C PRO A 41 12.51 9.50 2.24
N LEU A 42 12.28 10.75 1.82
CA LEU A 42 12.82 11.29 0.58
C LEU A 42 14.34 11.13 0.56
N GLN A 43 14.86 10.61 -0.55
CA GLN A 43 16.30 10.50 -0.81
C GLN A 43 16.66 11.54 -1.88
N ALA A 44 17.26 12.64 -1.46
CA ALA A 44 17.73 13.70 -2.36
C ALA A 44 18.88 13.18 -3.24
N SER A 45 18.89 13.54 -4.53
CA SER A 45 19.97 13.16 -5.45
C SER A 45 21.07 14.22 -5.60
N ASP A 46 20.80 15.45 -5.18
CA ASP A 46 21.70 16.59 -5.31
C ASP A 46 22.22 17.02 -3.93
N LEU A 47 23.43 17.60 -3.89
CA LEU A 47 24.04 18.07 -2.65
C LEU A 47 23.27 19.28 -2.07
N GLU A 48 22.91 19.12 -0.80
CA GLU A 48 22.04 19.89 0.10
C GLU A 48 22.34 21.40 0.27
N GLU A 49 22.60 22.18 -0.77
CA GLU A 49 22.86 23.62 -0.61
C GLU A 49 21.83 24.47 -1.36
N LEU A 50 21.03 25.22 -0.59
CA LEU A 50 20.03 26.24 -0.97
C LEU A 50 18.56 25.77 -1.09
N ARG A 51 17.95 25.30 0.01
CA ARG A 51 16.47 25.14 0.09
C ARG A 51 15.76 26.05 1.09
N LEU A 52 16.49 26.97 1.73
CA LEU A 52 15.93 27.93 2.67
C LEU A 52 15.93 29.34 2.06
N ALA A 53 15.14 29.55 1.01
CA ALA A 53 14.76 30.89 0.60
C ALA A 53 13.38 30.86 -0.05
N ASN A 54 12.42 31.51 0.60
CA ASN A 54 11.12 31.95 0.09
C ASN A 54 10.07 30.86 -0.19
N ALA A 55 9.07 30.78 0.70
CA ALA A 55 7.89 29.92 0.62
C ALA A 55 6.93 30.22 -0.55
N ASN A 56 7.34 31.04 -1.53
CA ASN A 56 6.51 31.48 -2.66
C ASN A 56 7.16 31.24 -4.02
N GLU A 57 8.30 30.54 -4.07
CA GLU A 57 8.96 30.11 -5.31
C GLU A 57 8.94 28.59 -5.42
N SER A 58 8.61 28.08 -6.61
CA SER A 58 8.70 26.65 -6.91
C SER A 58 10.15 26.31 -7.27
N HIS A 59 10.84 25.54 -6.43
CA HIS A 59 12.17 25.04 -6.72
C HIS A 59 12.11 23.61 -7.26
N VAL A 60 12.81 23.36 -8.36
CA VAL A 60 12.99 22.00 -8.87
C VAL A 60 14.00 21.28 -7.98
N SER A 61 13.66 20.06 -7.60
CA SER A 61 14.51 19.16 -6.83
C SER A 61 14.47 17.78 -7.42
N TYR A 62 15.60 17.09 -7.36
CA TYR A 62 15.71 15.72 -7.80
C TYR A 62 15.80 14.78 -6.59
N SER A 63 15.12 13.64 -6.71
CA SER A 63 15.12 12.56 -5.74
C SER A 63 15.21 11.23 -6.49
N SER A 64 15.89 10.26 -5.89
CA SER A 64 16.05 8.92 -6.46
C SER A 64 14.79 8.06 -6.28
N ASN A 65 13.94 8.36 -5.30
CA ASN A 65 12.80 7.53 -4.92
C ASN A 65 11.44 8.25 -4.96
N TRP A 66 11.40 9.59 -4.84
CA TRP A 66 10.15 10.36 -4.86
C TRP A 66 10.04 11.24 -6.10
N ALA A 67 8.81 11.43 -6.57
CA ALA A 67 8.47 12.41 -7.59
C ALA A 67 7.08 12.98 -7.29
N GLY A 68 6.91 14.29 -7.38
CA GLY A 68 5.66 14.96 -7.07
C GLY A 68 5.87 16.38 -6.56
N ALA A 69 4.86 16.90 -5.86
CA ALA A 69 4.92 18.20 -5.22
C ALA A 69 5.14 18.04 -3.71
N VAL A 70 6.07 18.80 -3.15
CA VAL A 70 6.31 18.89 -1.71
C VAL A 70 6.11 20.33 -1.26
N LEU A 71 5.32 20.52 -0.21
CA LEU A 71 5.12 21.82 0.42
C LEU A 71 5.86 21.85 1.75
N ILE A 72 6.81 22.78 1.88
CA ILE A 72 7.59 22.97 3.10
C ILE A 72 6.96 24.07 3.94
N GLY A 73 6.65 23.77 5.19
CA GLY A 73 5.93 24.66 6.08
C GLY A 73 5.61 23.99 7.41
N THR A 74 4.78 24.65 8.21
CA THR A 74 4.36 24.16 9.52
C THR A 74 2.84 24.19 9.67
N GLY A 75 2.32 23.40 10.61
CA GLY A 75 0.88 23.38 10.89
C GLY A 75 0.02 22.67 9.85
N TYR A 76 0.61 21.86 8.96
CA TYR A 76 -0.15 20.99 8.06
C TYR A 76 -0.95 19.97 8.87
N LYS A 77 -2.27 19.95 8.64
CA LYS A 77 -3.20 19.05 9.35
C LYS A 77 -3.79 17.97 8.45
N SER A 78 -3.95 18.25 7.16
CA SER A 78 -4.54 17.30 6.23
C SER A 78 -3.99 17.50 4.84
N VAL A 79 -3.73 16.39 4.17
CA VAL A 79 -3.38 16.34 2.75
C VAL A 79 -4.37 15.41 2.08
N THR A 80 -4.93 15.86 0.96
CA THR A 80 -5.87 15.09 0.15
C THR A 80 -5.48 15.17 -1.30
N GLY A 81 -5.50 14.01 -1.96
CA GLY A 81 -5.23 13.88 -3.39
C GLY A 81 -6.22 12.92 -4.02
N THR A 82 -6.44 13.03 -5.32
CA THR A 82 -7.23 12.06 -6.08
C THR A 82 -6.47 11.71 -7.34
N ILE A 83 -6.37 10.41 -7.61
CA ILE A 83 -5.74 9.88 -8.81
C ILE A 83 -6.73 9.04 -9.59
N THR A 84 -6.54 8.97 -10.90
CA THR A 84 -7.02 7.85 -11.70
C THR A 84 -5.94 6.77 -11.67
N VAL A 85 -6.30 5.56 -11.22
CA VAL A 85 -5.35 4.45 -11.11
C VAL A 85 -4.80 4.09 -12.49
N PRO A 86 -3.49 4.12 -12.70
CA PRO A 86 -2.90 3.81 -13.99
C PRO A 86 -3.01 2.31 -14.30
N THR A 87 -2.88 1.97 -15.58
CA THR A 87 -2.60 0.58 -15.99
C THR A 87 -1.08 0.39 -16.06
N PRO A 88 -0.43 -0.29 -15.10
CA PRO A 88 1.02 -0.47 -15.12
C PRO A 88 1.45 -1.29 -16.33
N LYS A 89 2.62 -0.94 -16.88
CA LYS A 89 3.27 -1.65 -17.98
C LYS A 89 4.69 -1.98 -17.59
N LYS A 90 5.12 -3.19 -17.89
CA LYS A 90 6.50 -3.63 -17.71
C LYS A 90 7.42 -2.74 -18.56
N PRO A 91 8.60 -2.34 -18.06
CA PRO A 91 9.62 -1.69 -18.89
C PRO A 91 9.93 -2.52 -20.15
N SER A 92 10.21 -1.85 -21.27
CA SER A 92 10.49 -2.51 -22.55
C SER A 92 11.67 -3.48 -22.47
N SER A 93 12.72 -3.11 -21.73
CA SER A 93 13.89 -3.93 -21.43
C SER A 93 13.73 -4.85 -20.21
N GLY A 94 12.58 -4.81 -19.52
CA GLY A 94 12.36 -5.55 -18.28
C GLY A 94 12.12 -7.05 -18.50
N SER A 95 12.48 -7.87 -17.52
CA SER A 95 12.19 -9.31 -17.54
C SER A 95 10.73 -9.59 -17.20
N SER A 96 10.08 -10.56 -17.85
CA SER A 96 8.73 -11.00 -17.48
C SER A 96 8.67 -11.74 -16.14
N SER A 97 9.80 -12.26 -15.65
CA SER A 97 9.88 -12.93 -14.34
C SER A 97 10.07 -11.96 -13.16
N THR A 98 10.39 -10.70 -13.44
CA THR A 98 10.58 -9.64 -12.43
C THR A 98 9.26 -8.92 -12.19
N GLN A 99 8.95 -8.66 -10.92
CA GLN A 99 7.84 -7.79 -10.53
C GLN A 99 8.35 -6.35 -10.48
N TYR A 100 7.61 -5.45 -11.14
CA TYR A 100 7.83 -4.02 -11.10
C TYR A 100 6.71 -3.40 -10.30
N ALA A 101 7.04 -2.37 -9.52
CA ALA A 101 6.10 -1.68 -8.64
C ALA A 101 6.29 -0.17 -8.74
N ALA A 102 5.21 0.55 -8.52
CA ALA A 102 5.22 1.99 -8.25
C ALA A 102 4.08 2.29 -7.27
N SER A 103 4.15 3.42 -6.59
CA SER A 103 3.12 3.86 -5.66
C SER A 103 2.70 5.30 -5.97
N ALA A 104 1.44 5.62 -5.68
CA ALA A 104 0.99 6.99 -5.58
C ALA A 104 0.27 7.18 -4.25
N TRP A 105 0.65 8.23 -3.53
CA TRP A 105 0.23 8.42 -2.15
C TRP A 105 0.20 9.91 -1.81
N VAL A 106 -0.46 10.21 -0.69
CA VAL A 106 -0.39 11.51 -0.03
C VAL A 106 0.15 11.32 1.37
N GLY A 107 0.89 12.30 1.87
CA GLY A 107 1.47 12.21 3.20
C GLY A 107 1.84 13.55 3.81
N ILE A 108 2.14 13.51 5.09
CA ILE A 108 2.74 14.59 5.88
C ILE A 108 4.10 14.09 6.37
N ASP A 109 5.09 14.99 6.33
CA ASP A 109 6.50 14.74 6.65
C ASP A 109 7.22 13.79 5.65
N GLY A 110 8.43 13.37 5.99
CA GLY A 110 9.29 12.49 5.19
C GLY A 110 10.29 13.17 4.24
N ASP A 111 10.22 14.49 4.06
CA ASP A 111 11.26 15.29 3.38
C ASP A 111 12.19 15.95 4.41
N THR A 112 11.92 17.21 4.78
CA THR A 112 12.72 17.93 5.78
C THR A 112 12.52 17.43 7.21
N CYS A 113 11.44 16.68 7.46
CA CYS A 113 11.18 15.96 8.70
C CYS A 113 11.31 14.47 8.41
N SER A 114 12.45 13.87 8.73
CA SER A 114 12.77 12.47 8.38
C SER A 114 12.35 11.45 9.42
N THR A 115 11.77 11.89 10.53
CA THR A 115 11.64 11.09 11.73
C THR A 115 10.30 10.30 11.75
N ALA A 116 9.25 10.85 11.13
CA ALA A 116 7.97 10.18 10.90
C ALA A 116 7.40 10.52 9.51
N ILE A 117 6.47 9.69 9.02
CA ILE A 117 5.66 9.96 7.83
C ILE A 117 4.26 9.38 8.04
N LEU A 118 3.24 10.24 8.08
CA LEU A 118 1.85 9.79 8.02
C LEU A 118 1.41 9.78 6.55
N GLN A 119 1.15 8.60 5.99
CA GLN A 119 0.89 8.45 4.56
C GLN A 119 -0.11 7.33 4.23
N THR A 120 -0.79 7.49 3.10
CA THR A 120 -1.70 6.48 2.55
C THR A 120 -1.72 6.56 1.04
N GLY A 121 -1.86 5.41 0.39
CA GLY A 121 -1.75 5.35 -1.06
C GLY A 121 -2.20 4.04 -1.67
N VAL A 122 -1.91 3.93 -2.97
CA VAL A 122 -2.12 2.74 -3.76
C VAL A 122 -0.80 2.33 -4.41
N ASP A 123 -0.48 1.05 -4.32
CA ASP A 123 0.62 0.43 -5.05
C ASP A 123 0.08 -0.22 -6.33
N PHE A 124 0.87 -0.14 -7.39
CA PHE A 124 0.58 -0.74 -8.70
C PHE A 124 1.71 -1.68 -9.06
N TYR A 125 1.36 -2.94 -9.33
CA TYR A 125 2.33 -3.97 -9.64
C TYR A 125 2.12 -4.54 -11.04
N ILE A 126 3.21 -4.98 -11.66
CA ILE A 126 3.16 -5.81 -12.86
C ILE A 126 4.25 -6.88 -12.85
N LYS A 127 3.86 -8.12 -13.13
CA LYS A 127 4.77 -9.25 -13.36
C LYS A 127 4.32 -10.01 -14.61
N GLY A 128 5.16 -10.02 -15.63
CA GLY A 128 4.76 -10.50 -16.96
C GLY A 128 3.62 -9.64 -17.52
N SER A 129 2.42 -10.22 -17.64
CA SER A 129 1.19 -9.53 -18.02
C SER A 129 0.18 -9.39 -16.87
N THR A 130 0.49 -9.92 -15.69
CA THR A 130 -0.39 -9.88 -14.53
C THR A 130 -0.20 -8.56 -13.80
N VAL A 131 -1.30 -7.84 -13.60
CA VAL A 131 -1.37 -6.59 -12.85
C VAL A 131 -2.10 -6.83 -11.53
N SER A 132 -1.61 -6.22 -10.46
CA SER A 132 -2.26 -6.20 -9.15
C SER A 132 -2.12 -4.83 -8.50
N PHE A 133 -2.97 -4.56 -7.52
CA PHE A 133 -3.08 -3.29 -6.84
C PHE A 133 -3.38 -3.50 -5.36
N ASP A 134 -2.74 -2.72 -4.51
CA ASP A 134 -2.98 -2.74 -3.07
C ASP A 134 -3.18 -1.32 -2.55
N ALA A 135 -4.18 -1.14 -1.69
CA ALA A 135 -4.43 0.12 -1.00
C ALA A 135 -3.86 0.01 0.42
N TRP A 136 -3.09 0.98 0.88
CA TRP A 136 -2.31 0.85 2.11
C TRP A 136 -2.31 2.13 2.96
N TYR A 137 -1.94 1.97 4.23
CA TYR A 137 -1.66 3.04 5.17
C TYR A 137 -0.33 2.80 5.89
N GLU A 138 0.31 3.87 6.36
CA GLU A 138 1.58 3.78 7.08
C GLU A 138 1.77 4.99 7.98
N TRP A 139 2.32 4.71 9.17
CA TRP A 139 2.94 5.69 10.04
C TRP A 139 4.42 5.30 10.19
N TYR A 140 5.27 5.79 9.28
CA TYR A 140 6.71 5.52 9.32
C TYR A 140 7.27 6.00 10.66
N PRO A 141 8.22 5.27 11.29
CA PRO A 141 9.00 4.14 10.77
C PRO A 141 8.39 2.75 10.96
N ASP A 142 7.13 2.64 11.39
CA ASP A 142 6.45 1.35 11.34
C ASP A 142 6.21 0.92 9.89
N TYR A 143 5.94 -0.38 9.68
CA TYR A 143 5.65 -0.93 8.36
C TYR A 143 4.39 -0.31 7.75
N ALA A 144 4.31 -0.34 6.42
CA ALA A 144 3.04 -0.14 5.74
C ALA A 144 2.18 -1.39 5.84
N TYR A 145 0.87 -1.18 5.92
CA TYR A 145 -0.13 -2.24 6.00
C TYR A 145 -1.22 -2.03 4.95
N ASP A 146 -1.67 -3.14 4.37
CA ASP A 146 -2.75 -3.12 3.40
C ASP A 146 -4.11 -2.98 4.07
N PHE A 147 -4.96 -2.16 3.48
CA PHE A 147 -6.38 -2.12 3.80
C PHE A 147 -7.08 -3.37 3.30
N THR A 148 -7.95 -3.93 4.13
CA THR A 148 -8.93 -4.95 3.72
C THR A 148 -10.28 -4.31 3.45
N GLY A 149 -11.12 -4.96 2.64
CA GLY A 149 -12.48 -4.48 2.37
C GLY A 149 -12.59 -3.40 1.28
N ILE A 150 -11.49 -3.10 0.58
CA ILE A 150 -11.46 -2.27 -0.61
C ILE A 150 -10.78 -3.03 -1.76
N THR A 151 -11.28 -2.83 -2.97
CA THR A 151 -10.66 -3.35 -4.19
C THR A 151 -10.30 -2.15 -5.05
N VAL A 152 -9.12 -2.21 -5.67
CA VAL A 152 -8.62 -1.20 -6.58
C VAL A 152 -8.40 -1.83 -7.95
N SER A 153 -8.80 -1.12 -8.99
CA SER A 153 -8.63 -1.52 -10.38
C SER A 153 -8.11 -0.36 -11.22
N ALA A 154 -7.46 -0.68 -12.35
CA ALA A 154 -7.05 0.33 -13.32
C ALA A 154 -8.26 1.16 -13.78
N GLY A 155 -8.09 2.48 -13.84
CA GLY A 155 -9.15 3.43 -14.19
C GLY A 155 -10.00 3.89 -13.00
N ASP A 156 -9.92 3.27 -11.83
CA ASP A 156 -10.63 3.74 -10.65
C ASP A 156 -10.17 5.14 -10.25
N GLN A 157 -11.11 5.96 -9.80
CA GLN A 157 -10.82 7.22 -9.12
C GLN A 157 -10.64 6.99 -7.63
N ILE A 158 -9.39 7.08 -7.16
CA ILE A 158 -9.05 6.86 -5.75
C ILE A 158 -8.74 8.20 -5.10
N LYS A 159 -9.54 8.56 -4.09
CA LYS A 159 -9.29 9.70 -3.21
C LYS A 159 -8.58 9.21 -1.94
N MET A 160 -7.45 9.82 -1.67
CA MET A 160 -6.57 9.52 -0.53
C MET A 160 -6.54 10.74 0.37
N THR A 161 -6.71 10.54 1.67
CA THR A 161 -6.65 11.60 2.67
C THR A 161 -5.88 11.13 3.89
N VAL A 162 -4.90 11.91 4.33
CA VAL A 162 -4.35 11.81 5.68
C VAL A 162 -4.75 13.01 6.52
N THR A 163 -4.93 12.79 7.83
CA THR A 163 -5.21 13.86 8.80
C THR A 163 -4.38 13.65 10.05
N ALA A 164 -3.51 14.60 10.39
CA ALA A 164 -2.80 14.63 11.67
C ALA A 164 -3.63 15.41 12.70
N THR A 165 -4.00 14.77 13.80
CA THR A 165 -4.71 15.41 14.92
C THR A 165 -3.75 15.85 16.04
N SER A 166 -2.57 15.22 16.10
CA SER A 166 -1.42 15.64 16.90
C SER A 166 -0.13 15.19 16.21
N THR A 167 1.03 15.39 16.86
CA THR A 167 2.32 14.85 16.40
C THR A 167 2.45 13.33 16.57
N SER A 168 1.45 12.64 17.13
CA SER A 168 1.46 11.19 17.37
C SER A 168 0.07 10.54 17.20
N ALA A 169 -0.86 11.23 16.54
CA ALA A 169 -2.20 10.72 16.28
C ALA A 169 -2.76 11.30 14.99
N GLY A 170 -3.63 10.53 14.34
CA GLY A 170 -4.21 10.92 13.06
C GLY A 170 -5.02 9.82 12.41
N SER A 171 -5.27 9.97 11.12
CA SER A 171 -5.95 8.98 10.31
C SER A 171 -5.46 8.95 8.86
N ALA A 172 -5.62 7.79 8.24
CA ALA A 172 -5.43 7.52 6.83
C ALA A 172 -6.75 6.99 6.26
N VAL A 173 -7.20 7.57 5.15
CA VAL A 173 -8.48 7.24 4.51
C VAL A 173 -8.27 7.04 3.02
N ILE A 174 -8.77 5.94 2.49
CA ILE A 174 -8.89 5.71 1.05
C ILE A 174 -10.36 5.53 0.68
N GLN A 175 -10.80 6.29 -0.31
CA GLN A 175 -12.12 6.19 -0.91
C GLN A 175 -11.95 5.84 -2.39
N ASN A 176 -12.47 4.68 -2.78
CA ASN A 176 -12.66 4.37 -4.19
C ASN A 176 -13.96 5.02 -4.65
N LEU A 177 -13.86 6.18 -5.30
CA LEU A 177 -15.00 6.96 -5.78
C LEU A 177 -15.77 6.24 -6.89
N THR A 178 -15.14 5.28 -7.58
CA THR A 178 -15.76 4.50 -8.65
C THR A 178 -16.66 3.41 -8.08
N THR A 179 -16.26 2.76 -6.98
CA THR A 179 -17.05 1.70 -6.33
C THR A 179 -17.85 2.18 -5.11
N GLY A 180 -17.60 3.41 -4.65
CA GLY A 180 -18.20 3.98 -3.43
C GLY A 180 -17.66 3.38 -2.13
N LYS A 181 -16.60 2.56 -2.18
CA LYS A 181 -16.02 1.92 -0.99
C LYS A 181 -15.04 2.85 -0.29
N THR A 182 -15.06 2.84 1.04
CA THR A 182 -14.18 3.63 1.90
C THR A 182 -13.59 2.75 2.99
N VAL A 183 -12.30 2.92 3.24
CA VAL A 183 -11.56 2.29 4.33
C VAL A 183 -10.79 3.36 5.09
N THR A 184 -10.68 3.16 6.40
CA THR A 184 -10.07 4.12 7.32
C THR A 184 -9.22 3.39 8.33
N LYS A 185 -8.03 3.94 8.59
CA LYS A 185 -7.18 3.60 9.72
C LYS A 185 -7.03 4.83 10.61
N THR A 186 -7.21 4.64 11.91
CA THR A 186 -6.91 5.64 12.94
C THR A 186 -5.63 5.24 13.67
N PHE A 187 -4.78 6.23 13.95
CA PHE A 187 -3.54 6.13 14.70
C PHE A 187 -3.66 6.90 16.02
N SER A 188 -3.10 6.35 17.09
CA SER A 188 -3.21 6.95 18.41
C SER A 188 -2.00 6.59 19.27
N GLY A 189 -1.25 7.61 19.69
CA GLY A 189 -0.13 7.42 20.60
C GLY A 189 1.09 6.80 19.92
N GLU A 190 1.33 7.10 18.65
CA GLU A 190 2.48 6.62 17.90
C GLU A 190 3.77 7.13 18.55
N THR A 191 4.63 6.19 18.98
CA THR A 191 5.82 6.46 19.80
C THR A 191 7.10 6.56 18.99
N ASN A 192 7.10 6.04 17.76
CA ASN A 192 8.27 6.07 16.89
C ASN A 192 8.26 7.43 16.20
N LYS A 193 9.09 8.32 16.72
CA LYS A 193 9.16 9.72 16.32
C LYS A 193 10.35 10.02 15.47
#